data_AF-A0A835DM83-F1
#
_entry.id   AF-A0A835DM83-F1
#
_cell.length_a   1.000
_cell.length_b   1.000
_cell.length_c   1.000
_cell.angle_alpha   90.00
_cell.angle_beta   90.00
_cell.angle_gamma   90.00
#
_symmetry.space_group_name_H-M   'P 1'
#
loop_
_entity.id
_entity.type
_entity.pdbx_description
1 polymer ?
#
loop_
_entity_poly.entity_id
_entity_poly.type
_entity_poly.pdbx_seq_one_letter_code
_entity_poly.pdbx_strand_id
1 'polypeptide(L)'
;MIWMTVGNSRSKDLTELEMLSEMVTGARFKEILLVLSWSEMMAVRGCDDEGRKRSSISPVTSPKNITQNREVSKLSAIAMAADTLPPLIAAQLNYLLTHSPHSVKVDQIWSGCKNSNLPDRFTLLIPFCLDYIKWDVIYNAQYPLVAPDIIFAAEDDIFHPLPFTGEAEGDVQTPKSSLCDWNSKDPSRLLSLIHELRDLYTSYQRKRVGEVDDDRLKFEISTIISREGIEMCTGGGIEKAEEVKFAVPLLDMDLNKLVHGCPWRHQQKIYLQVVYPVIRKYSSVPSAPRVKLVSSSELKALFSIEDVKLPPWLEGMCLAEYLPTLEETLKTQVLEAVASIGVRRHFIEALAPLFGRPIEADPVFCRKATVLAASGVFTFLVHFFLPTQFPKQQPVLMLQSSQHFNSQGTPVMSPVLTDYPWSPRWEVSQMAERIFEFLVEECLNFKKYCNETLLQQR
;
A
#
# COMPACT_ATOMS: atom_id res chain seq x y z
N MET A 1 34.02 -34.35 56.17
CA MET A 1 32.69 -34.14 56.77
C MET A 1 31.68 -34.45 55.65
N ILE A 2 31.12 -35.64 55.43
CA ILE A 2 30.41 -36.60 56.31
C ILE A 2 29.50 -35.82 57.25
N TRP A 3 28.17 -35.81 57.05
CA TRP A 3 27.27 -36.95 57.28
C TRP A 3 26.17 -37.15 56.21
N MET A 4 25.89 -38.43 55.96
CA MET A 4 24.69 -38.99 55.34
C MET A 4 23.54 -39.10 56.36
N THR A 5 22.30 -39.10 55.89
CA THR A 5 21.28 -40.04 56.38
C THR A 5 20.31 -40.43 55.27
N VAL A 6 20.18 -41.75 55.10
CA VAL A 6 19.18 -42.45 54.29
C VAL A 6 17.94 -42.68 55.15
N GLY A 7 16.75 -42.54 54.57
CA GLY A 7 15.48 -42.98 55.15
C GLY A 7 14.50 -43.36 54.05
N ASN A 8 14.29 -44.66 53.88
CA ASN A 8 13.35 -45.28 52.96
C ASN A 8 12.08 -45.65 53.73
N SER A 9 10.89 -45.24 53.26
CA SER A 9 9.63 -45.93 53.59
C SER A 9 8.51 -45.53 52.65
N ARG A 10 8.00 -46.55 51.93
CA ARG A 10 6.75 -46.59 51.17
C ARG A 10 5.53 -46.16 52.00
N SER A 11 4.44 -45.90 51.26
CA SER A 11 3.03 -45.80 51.67
C SER A 11 2.53 -44.40 52.06
N LYS A 12 1.92 -43.70 51.10
CA LYS A 12 0.49 -43.30 51.10
C LYS A 12 0.18 -42.42 49.87
N ASP A 13 -0.13 -43.07 48.77
CA ASP A 13 -1.14 -42.56 47.83
C ASP A 13 -2.51 -42.81 48.47
N LEU A 14 -3.42 -41.83 48.40
CA LEU A 14 -4.89 -41.97 48.29
C LEU A 14 -5.72 -40.76 48.77
N THR A 15 -5.15 -39.57 49.00
CA THR A 15 -5.98 -38.41 49.43
C THR A 15 -5.82 -37.11 48.62
N GLU A 16 -5.09 -37.11 47.50
CA GLU A 16 -5.01 -35.94 46.60
C GLU A 16 -5.78 -36.12 45.28
N LEU A 17 -6.20 -37.36 44.96
CA LEU A 17 -6.97 -37.70 43.76
C LEU A 17 -8.49 -37.58 43.94
N GLU A 18 -9.00 -37.50 45.18
CA GLU A 18 -10.43 -37.32 45.45
C GLU A 18 -10.87 -35.84 45.51
N MET A 19 -9.94 -34.89 45.73
CA MET A 19 -10.27 -33.46 45.71
C MET A 19 -10.33 -32.84 44.30
N LEU A 20 -9.81 -33.52 43.27
CA LEU A 20 -9.93 -33.07 41.87
C LEU A 20 -11.19 -33.61 41.17
N SER A 21 -12.00 -34.42 41.85
CA SER A 21 -13.25 -35.00 41.31
C SER A 21 -14.50 -34.16 41.59
N GLU A 22 -14.46 -33.18 42.50
CA GLU A 22 -15.65 -32.42 42.93
C GLU A 22 -15.75 -30.97 42.39
N MET A 23 -14.83 -30.54 41.51
CA MET A 23 -14.97 -29.26 40.78
C MET A 23 -15.41 -29.41 39.31
N VAL A 24 -16.02 -30.56 38.96
CA VAL A 24 -16.53 -30.84 37.60
C VAL A 24 -18.07 -30.86 37.54
N THR A 25 -18.77 -30.46 38.59
CA THR A 25 -20.24 -30.25 38.53
C THR A 25 -20.58 -28.79 38.30
N GLY A 26 -20.46 -28.34 37.05
CA GLY A 26 -21.00 -27.05 36.63
C GLY A 26 -20.28 -26.36 35.48
N ALA A 27 -20.27 -26.94 34.27
CA ALA A 27 -19.97 -26.16 33.06
C ALA A 27 -20.64 -26.81 31.83
N ARG A 28 -21.55 -26.06 31.20
CA ARG A 28 -22.24 -26.40 29.97
C ARG A 28 -21.25 -26.57 28.80
N PHE A 29 -21.53 -27.56 27.95
CA PHE A 29 -21.18 -27.67 26.52
C PHE A 29 -19.77 -27.19 26.10
N LYS A 30 -18.83 -28.15 26.04
CA LYS A 30 -17.60 -28.07 25.23
C LYS A 30 -17.70 -29.10 24.11
N GLU A 31 -18.17 -28.70 22.93
CA GLU A 31 -18.14 -29.54 21.73
C GLU A 31 -17.57 -28.79 20.52
N ILE A 32 -16.55 -27.95 20.74
CA ILE A 32 -15.64 -27.45 19.70
C ILE A 32 -14.24 -27.31 20.33
N LEU A 33 -13.38 -28.34 20.21
CA LEU A 33 -11.93 -28.29 19.97
C LEU A 33 -11.22 -29.59 20.42
N LEU A 34 -10.66 -30.32 19.45
CA LEU A 34 -9.39 -31.03 19.60
C LEU A 34 -8.52 -30.62 18.41
N VAL A 35 -7.48 -29.82 18.66
CA VAL A 35 -6.43 -29.56 17.67
C VAL A 35 -5.41 -30.69 17.81
N LEU A 36 -5.21 -31.46 16.74
CA LEU A 36 -4.16 -32.47 16.65
C LEU A 36 -2.80 -31.78 16.72
N SER A 37 -2.02 -32.12 17.76
CA SER A 37 -0.62 -31.75 17.89
C SER A 37 0.19 -32.36 16.75
N TRP A 38 1.00 -31.53 16.11
CA TRP A 38 1.84 -31.80 14.93
C TRP A 38 2.95 -32.88 15.10
N SER A 39 2.94 -33.67 16.18
CA SER A 39 3.98 -34.69 16.45
C SER A 39 3.64 -36.13 16.02
N GLU A 40 2.41 -36.44 15.60
CA GLU A 40 2.01 -37.84 15.30
C GLU A 40 1.93 -38.20 13.82
N MET A 41 2.22 -37.27 12.90
CA MET A 41 2.00 -37.48 11.45
C MET A 41 3.27 -37.80 10.66
N MET A 42 4.30 -38.36 11.30
CA MET A 42 5.51 -38.87 10.65
C MET A 42 5.77 -40.32 11.07
N ALA A 43 4.94 -41.23 10.58
CA ALA A 43 5.30 -42.63 10.44
C ALA A 43 4.57 -43.25 9.25
N VAL A 44 5.34 -43.99 8.44
CA VAL A 44 4.95 -44.95 7.37
C VAL A 44 4.97 -44.42 5.91
N ARG A 45 6.12 -44.69 5.26
CA ARG A 45 6.40 -45.35 3.94
C ARG A 45 5.39 -45.12 2.79
N GLY A 46 5.74 -44.86 1.53
CA GLY A 46 6.91 -45.23 0.71
C GLY A 46 6.44 -45.99 -0.56
N CYS A 47 6.96 -45.62 -1.74
CA CYS A 47 6.72 -46.19 -3.11
C CYS A 47 5.34 -45.90 -3.75
N ASP A 48 5.16 -45.67 -5.05
CA ASP A 48 6.04 -45.62 -6.24
C ASP A 48 5.36 -44.80 -7.36
N ASP A 49 6.19 -44.56 -8.37
CA ASP A 49 6.08 -43.84 -9.65
C ASP A 49 4.89 -44.22 -10.58
N GLU A 50 4.32 -43.23 -11.29
CA GLU A 50 4.01 -43.33 -12.73
C GLU A 50 3.51 -42.00 -13.32
N GLY A 51 4.16 -41.55 -14.39
CA GLY A 51 3.90 -40.28 -15.06
C GLY A 51 2.73 -40.27 -16.06
N ARG A 52 2.10 -39.10 -16.25
CA ARG A 52 1.46 -38.75 -17.52
C ARG A 52 1.23 -37.24 -17.74
N LYS A 53 1.87 -36.76 -18.82
CA LYS A 53 1.45 -35.74 -19.80
C LYS A 53 0.81 -34.44 -19.29
N ARG A 54 1.58 -33.35 -19.44
CA ARG A 54 1.09 -31.96 -19.52
C ARG A 54 0.26 -31.77 -20.79
N SER A 55 -0.99 -31.33 -20.64
CA SER A 55 -1.75 -30.65 -21.68
C SER A 55 -2.13 -29.25 -21.19
N SER A 56 -1.72 -28.27 -21.98
CA SER A 56 -2.03 -26.84 -21.88
C SER A 56 -3.52 -26.54 -21.83
N ILE A 57 -3.98 -25.77 -20.84
CA ILE A 57 -5.29 -25.12 -20.84
C ILE A 57 -5.10 -23.67 -20.36
N SER A 58 -5.53 -22.74 -21.21
CA SER A 58 -5.60 -21.29 -21.03
C SER A 58 -6.65 -20.87 -19.99
N PRO A 59 -6.46 -19.76 -19.24
CA PRO A 59 -7.49 -19.29 -18.31
C PRO A 59 -8.56 -18.45 -19.01
N VAL A 60 -9.82 -18.83 -18.79
CA VAL A 60 -11.01 -18.04 -19.12
C VAL A 60 -11.29 -17.08 -17.95
N THR A 61 -11.26 -15.77 -18.22
CA THR A 61 -11.49 -14.69 -17.25
C THR A 61 -12.95 -14.22 -17.25
N SER A 62 -13.61 -14.24 -16.09
CA SER A 62 -14.94 -13.65 -15.85
C SER A 62 -14.85 -12.15 -15.48
N PRO A 63 -15.87 -11.33 -15.78
CA PRO A 63 -15.69 -9.88 -15.96
C PRO A 63 -16.06 -9.05 -14.72
N LYS A 64 -15.15 -8.90 -13.75
CA LYS A 64 -15.19 -7.77 -12.77
C LYS A 64 -13.81 -7.19 -12.40
N ASN A 65 -12.72 -7.64 -13.02
CA ASN A 65 -11.33 -7.21 -12.72
C ASN A 65 -10.66 -6.35 -13.80
N ILE A 66 -11.42 -5.76 -14.74
CA ILE A 66 -10.86 -5.19 -15.97
C ILE A 66 -9.93 -3.98 -15.72
N THR A 67 -10.14 -3.21 -14.66
CA THR A 67 -9.31 -2.02 -14.37
C THR A 67 -8.05 -2.36 -13.59
N GLN A 68 -8.15 -3.23 -12.57
CA GLN A 68 -7.01 -3.66 -11.76
C GLN A 68 -6.09 -4.64 -12.50
N ASN A 69 -6.66 -5.59 -13.27
CA ASN A 69 -5.84 -6.49 -14.08
C ASN A 69 -5.14 -5.75 -15.23
N ARG A 70 -5.72 -4.66 -15.78
CA ARG A 70 -5.02 -3.88 -16.82
C ARG A 70 -3.78 -3.19 -16.28
N GLU A 71 -3.83 -2.56 -15.11
CA GLU A 71 -2.65 -1.95 -14.51
C GLU A 71 -1.58 -2.98 -14.15
N VAL A 72 -1.97 -4.11 -13.55
CA VAL A 72 -1.02 -5.18 -13.19
C VAL A 72 -0.41 -5.85 -14.43
N SER A 73 -1.19 -6.04 -15.50
CA SER A 73 -0.70 -6.60 -16.77
C SER A 73 0.19 -5.62 -17.55
N LYS A 74 -0.08 -4.31 -17.42
CA LYS A 74 0.75 -3.26 -18.06
C LYS A 74 2.07 -3.11 -17.31
N LEU A 75 2.06 -3.15 -15.97
CA LEU A 75 3.27 -3.16 -15.14
C LEU A 75 4.14 -4.40 -15.36
N SER A 76 3.54 -5.60 -15.49
CA SER A 76 4.29 -6.82 -15.82
C SER A 76 4.86 -6.79 -17.25
N ALA A 77 4.15 -6.20 -18.20
CA ALA A 77 4.65 -5.99 -19.57
C ALA A 77 5.80 -4.98 -19.65
N ILE A 78 5.79 -3.93 -18.83
CA ILE A 78 6.87 -2.93 -18.77
C ILE A 78 8.14 -3.51 -18.13
N ALA A 79 7.99 -4.31 -17.07
CA ALA A 79 9.11 -5.05 -16.48
C ALA A 79 9.75 -6.01 -17.49
N MET A 80 8.93 -6.75 -18.25
CA MET A 80 9.39 -7.59 -19.37
C MET A 80 9.97 -6.79 -20.54
N ALA A 81 9.52 -5.55 -20.77
CA ALA A 81 10.04 -4.68 -21.83
C ALA A 81 11.39 -4.04 -21.47
N ALA A 82 11.68 -3.81 -20.19
CA ALA A 82 13.01 -3.38 -19.74
C ALA A 82 14.09 -4.44 -20.05
N ASP A 83 13.73 -5.73 -20.06
CA ASP A 83 14.62 -6.84 -20.45
C ASP A 83 14.96 -6.85 -21.96
N THR A 84 14.24 -6.07 -22.77
CA THR A 84 14.51 -5.93 -24.21
C THR A 84 15.47 -4.78 -24.55
N LEU A 85 15.78 -3.91 -23.58
CA LEU A 85 16.73 -2.81 -23.76
C LEU A 85 18.19 -3.32 -23.77
N PRO A 86 19.10 -2.63 -24.47
CA PRO A 86 20.53 -2.88 -24.36
C PRO A 86 21.01 -2.86 -22.90
N PRO A 87 21.94 -3.76 -22.49
CA PRO A 87 22.26 -3.98 -21.07
C PRO A 87 22.65 -2.74 -20.28
N LEU A 88 23.39 -1.80 -20.87
CA LEU A 88 23.79 -0.55 -20.21
C LEU A 88 22.58 0.36 -19.93
N ILE A 89 21.69 0.50 -20.92
CA ILE A 89 20.47 1.32 -20.81
C ILE A 89 19.51 0.67 -19.80
N ALA A 90 19.33 -0.65 -19.88
CA ALA A 90 18.51 -1.43 -18.96
C ALA A 90 19.00 -1.26 -17.51
N ALA A 91 20.31 -1.35 -17.27
CA ALA A 91 20.90 -1.18 -15.95
C ALA A 91 20.61 0.22 -15.35
N GLN A 92 20.77 1.27 -16.15
CA GLN A 92 20.50 2.65 -15.72
C GLN A 92 19.02 2.90 -15.45
N LEU A 93 18.12 2.40 -16.32
CA LEU A 93 16.67 2.53 -16.12
C LEU A 93 16.20 1.75 -14.88
N ASN A 94 16.63 0.50 -14.72
CA ASN A 94 16.26 -0.30 -13.56
C ASN A 94 16.78 0.31 -12.25
N TYR A 95 17.98 0.90 -12.27
CA TYR A 95 18.51 1.61 -11.12
C TYR A 95 17.65 2.83 -10.76
N LEU A 96 17.28 3.66 -11.74
CA LEU A 96 16.35 4.78 -11.55
C LEU A 96 15.02 4.32 -10.93
N LEU A 97 14.37 3.31 -11.50
CA LEU A 97 13.07 2.83 -11.03
C LEU A 97 13.11 2.21 -9.63
N THR A 98 14.26 1.67 -9.22
CA THR A 98 14.42 0.99 -7.93
C THR A 98 14.86 1.93 -6.81
N HIS A 99 15.71 2.92 -7.13
CA HIS A 99 16.39 3.76 -6.12
C HIS A 99 15.86 5.19 -6.08
N SER A 100 14.99 5.59 -7.01
CA SER A 100 14.37 6.91 -6.98
C SER A 100 13.49 7.06 -5.73
N PRO A 101 13.61 8.17 -4.98
CA PRO A 101 12.70 8.50 -3.89
C PRO A 101 11.28 8.81 -4.41
N HIS A 102 11.17 9.17 -5.69
CA HIS A 102 9.90 9.38 -6.38
C HIS A 102 9.47 8.11 -7.13
N SER A 103 8.17 7.81 -7.14
CA SER A 103 7.62 6.67 -7.88
C SER A 103 7.55 6.93 -9.40
N VAL A 104 8.74 7.00 -10.02
CA VAL A 104 8.89 7.16 -11.48
C VAL A 104 8.39 5.89 -12.18
N LYS A 105 7.70 6.06 -13.30
CA LYS A 105 7.18 4.95 -14.12
C LYS A 105 7.60 5.12 -15.57
N VAL A 106 7.55 4.03 -16.33
CA VAL A 106 7.74 4.05 -17.78
C VAL A 106 6.38 3.94 -18.45
N ASP A 107 6.05 4.84 -19.38
CA ASP A 107 4.79 4.79 -20.13
C ASP A 107 4.91 3.84 -21.34
N GLN A 108 6.00 4.00 -22.10
CA GLN A 108 6.28 3.28 -23.33
C GLN A 108 7.79 3.16 -23.59
N ILE A 109 8.16 2.14 -24.36
CA ILE A 109 9.53 1.85 -24.82
C ILE A 109 9.46 1.61 -26.33
N TRP A 110 10.38 2.20 -27.10
CA TRP A 110 10.43 2.05 -28.56
C TRP A 110 11.87 2.11 -29.12
N SER A 111 12.01 1.73 -30.39
CA SER A 111 13.28 1.80 -31.13
C SER A 111 13.38 3.10 -31.93
N GLY A 112 14.53 3.76 -31.83
CA GLY A 112 14.89 4.91 -32.66
C GLY A 112 15.28 4.58 -34.10
N CYS A 113 15.51 3.30 -34.41
CA CYS A 113 15.98 2.88 -35.73
C CYS A 113 15.04 1.83 -36.32
N LYS A 114 14.48 2.10 -37.50
CA LYS A 114 13.61 1.15 -38.22
C LYS A 114 14.29 -0.18 -38.57
N ASN A 115 15.62 -0.20 -38.60
CA ASN A 115 16.43 -1.37 -38.98
C ASN A 115 17.05 -2.09 -37.77
N SER A 116 16.94 -1.53 -36.56
CA SER A 116 17.41 -2.15 -35.32
C SER A 116 16.21 -2.61 -34.51
N ASN A 117 16.14 -3.90 -34.22
CA ASN A 117 15.12 -4.46 -33.33
C ASN A 117 15.40 -4.13 -31.85
N LEU A 118 16.47 -3.40 -31.53
CA LEU A 118 16.82 -3.03 -30.16
C LEU A 118 16.16 -1.70 -29.79
N PRO A 119 15.25 -1.67 -28.82
CA PRO A 119 14.71 -0.43 -28.28
C PRO A 119 15.79 0.36 -27.53
N ASP A 120 15.77 1.69 -27.66
CA ASP A 120 16.71 2.61 -27.01
C ASP A 120 16.06 3.89 -26.50
N ARG A 121 14.73 4.00 -26.61
CA ARG A 121 13.98 5.19 -26.23
C ARG A 121 12.82 4.80 -25.33
N PHE A 122 12.51 5.66 -24.37
CA PHE A 122 11.41 5.42 -23.46
C PHE A 122 10.86 6.74 -22.88
N THR A 123 9.57 6.73 -22.54
CA THR A 123 8.89 7.87 -21.93
C THR A 123 8.80 7.63 -20.43
N LEU A 124 9.37 8.55 -19.64
CA LEU A 124 9.23 8.56 -18.19
C LEU A 124 8.01 9.35 -17.77
N LEU A 125 7.24 8.78 -16.84
CA LEU A 125 6.23 9.47 -16.05
C LEU A 125 6.88 9.84 -14.71
N ILE A 126 7.23 11.11 -14.55
CA ILE A 126 7.93 11.61 -13.37
C ILE A 126 6.92 12.31 -12.46
N PRO A 127 6.76 11.88 -11.19
CA PRO A 127 5.84 12.53 -10.27
C PRO A 127 6.23 13.98 -9.98
N PHE A 128 5.30 14.90 -10.23
CA PHE A 128 5.46 16.33 -9.90
C PHE A 128 4.09 16.96 -9.64
N CYS A 129 3.99 17.75 -8.57
CA CYS A 129 2.79 18.46 -8.14
C CYS A 129 1.52 17.58 -8.10
N LEU A 130 1.64 16.35 -7.57
CA LEU A 130 0.55 15.35 -7.48
C LEU A 130 -0.03 14.93 -8.85
N ASP A 131 0.76 15.04 -9.90
CA ASP A 131 0.51 14.51 -11.23
C ASP A 131 1.81 13.92 -11.80
N TYR A 132 1.85 13.63 -13.10
CA TYR A 132 3.04 13.17 -13.80
C TYR A 132 3.40 14.10 -14.96
N ILE A 133 4.66 14.51 -15.02
CA ILE A 133 5.25 15.08 -16.23
C ILE A 133 5.80 13.95 -17.11
N LYS A 134 5.74 14.17 -18.43
CA LYS A 134 6.16 13.20 -19.44
C LYS A 134 7.43 13.66 -20.11
N TRP A 135 8.53 12.94 -19.91
CA TRP A 135 9.80 13.21 -20.58
C TRP A 135 10.24 12.00 -21.39
N ASP A 136 10.60 12.23 -22.66
CA ASP A 136 11.17 11.18 -23.50
C ASP A 136 12.68 11.16 -23.33
N VAL A 137 13.21 10.02 -22.91
CA VAL A 137 14.65 9.77 -22.79
C VAL A 137 15.10 9.02 -24.03
N ILE A 138 16.10 9.58 -24.71
CA ILE A 138 16.56 9.12 -26.02
C ILE A 138 18.01 8.69 -25.90
N TYR A 139 18.23 7.37 -25.85
CA TYR A 139 19.56 6.81 -26.11
C TYR A 139 19.72 6.49 -27.60
N ASN A 140 20.94 6.11 -27.94
CA ASN A 140 21.28 5.52 -29.23
C ASN A 140 21.91 4.14 -29.01
N ALA A 141 21.19 3.07 -29.36
CA ALA A 141 21.68 1.69 -29.20
C ALA A 141 22.99 1.41 -29.94
N GLN A 142 23.28 2.14 -31.03
CA GLN A 142 24.53 1.98 -31.79
C GLN A 142 25.72 2.67 -31.10
N TYR A 143 25.44 3.64 -30.22
CA TYR A 143 26.45 4.41 -29.48
C TYR A 143 26.09 4.48 -27.99
N PRO A 144 26.04 3.33 -27.28
CA PRO A 144 25.51 3.25 -25.91
C PRO A 144 26.42 3.91 -24.85
N LEU A 145 27.59 4.43 -25.26
CA LEU A 145 28.49 5.18 -24.38
C LEU A 145 28.14 6.68 -24.32
N VAL A 146 27.36 7.18 -25.27
CA VAL A 146 26.94 8.58 -25.34
C VAL A 146 25.82 8.83 -24.34
N ALA A 147 25.77 10.05 -23.78
CA ALA A 147 24.69 10.47 -22.90
C ALA A 147 23.34 10.51 -23.63
N PRO A 148 22.21 10.31 -22.94
CA PRO A 148 20.90 10.42 -23.55
C PRO A 148 20.53 11.88 -23.81
N ASP A 149 19.70 12.09 -24.83
CA ASP A 149 18.95 13.33 -25.00
C ASP A 149 17.60 13.24 -24.25
N ILE A 150 17.06 14.38 -23.83
CA ILE A 150 15.76 14.45 -23.15
C ILE A 150 14.86 15.43 -23.89
N ILE A 151 13.66 14.98 -24.23
CA ILE A 151 12.60 15.82 -24.80
C ILE A 151 11.55 16.07 -23.72
N PHE A 152 11.30 17.36 -23.46
CA PHE A 152 10.27 17.83 -22.54
C PHE A 152 8.91 17.92 -23.24
N ALA A 153 7.84 18.01 -22.44
CA ALA A 153 6.49 18.11 -22.97
C ALA A 153 6.27 19.41 -23.77
N ALA A 154 5.32 19.40 -24.71
CA ALA A 154 5.09 20.53 -25.62
C ALA A 154 4.65 21.81 -24.89
N GLU A 155 3.98 21.66 -23.75
CA GLU A 155 3.57 22.73 -22.83
C GLU A 155 4.74 23.40 -22.07
N ASP A 156 5.95 22.85 -22.17
CA ASP A 156 7.18 23.34 -21.53
C ASP A 156 8.25 23.70 -22.58
N ASP A 157 7.85 24.19 -23.74
CA ASP A 157 8.73 24.59 -24.85
C ASP A 157 9.81 25.59 -24.46
N ILE A 158 9.53 26.47 -23.49
CA ILE A 158 10.45 27.47 -22.94
C ILE A 158 11.33 26.95 -21.79
N PHE A 159 11.19 25.67 -21.38
CA PHE A 159 12.05 25.08 -20.35
C PHE A 159 13.40 24.68 -20.95
N HIS A 160 14.42 25.50 -20.69
CA HIS A 160 15.80 25.29 -21.16
C HIS A 160 16.75 25.11 -19.96
N PRO A 161 16.84 23.89 -19.38
CA PRO A 161 17.59 23.65 -18.15
C PRO A 161 19.11 23.78 -18.29
N LEU A 162 19.63 23.67 -19.52
CA LEU A 162 21.05 23.73 -19.84
C LEU A 162 21.33 24.94 -20.75
N PRO A 163 21.52 26.14 -20.19
CA PRO A 163 21.92 27.28 -21.00
C PRO A 163 23.28 27.00 -21.64
N PHE A 164 23.39 27.24 -22.95
CA PHE A 164 24.66 27.19 -23.67
C PHE A 164 25.59 28.23 -23.03
N THR A 165 26.69 27.77 -22.43
CA THR A 165 27.68 28.66 -21.82
C THR A 165 28.49 29.35 -22.92
N GLY A 166 28.03 30.53 -23.30
CA GLY A 166 28.81 31.59 -23.92
C GLY A 166 28.17 32.89 -23.48
N GLU A 167 28.92 33.76 -22.81
CA GLU A 167 28.48 35.09 -22.34
C GLU A 167 27.76 35.12 -20.97
N ALA A 168 28.47 34.78 -19.91
CA ALA A 168 28.25 35.43 -18.62
C ALA A 168 29.59 35.57 -17.89
N GLU A 169 30.23 36.74 -18.06
CA GLU A 169 31.17 37.26 -17.07
C GLU A 169 30.42 37.39 -15.74
N GLY A 170 30.89 36.70 -14.70
CA GLY A 170 30.33 36.83 -13.36
C GLY A 170 30.20 35.49 -12.66
N ASP A 171 31.19 35.23 -11.83
CA ASP A 171 31.29 34.23 -10.77
C ASP A 171 29.94 33.85 -10.12
N VAL A 172 29.23 32.89 -10.74
CA VAL A 172 28.21 32.07 -10.10
C VAL A 172 28.50 30.65 -10.56
N GLN A 173 28.95 29.80 -9.64
CA GLN A 173 29.17 28.37 -9.88
C GLN A 173 27.89 27.74 -10.42
N THR A 174 27.78 27.65 -11.75
CA THR A 174 26.74 26.83 -12.37
C THR A 174 27.03 25.39 -11.90
N PRO A 175 26.05 24.71 -11.27
CA PRO A 175 26.26 23.34 -10.83
C PRO A 175 26.67 22.52 -12.05
N LYS A 176 27.81 21.83 -11.94
CA LYS A 176 28.36 21.00 -13.01
C LYS A 176 27.29 19.98 -13.40
N SER A 177 26.75 20.09 -14.61
CA SER A 177 25.67 19.22 -15.05
C SER A 177 26.11 17.75 -15.05
N SER A 178 25.20 16.84 -14.68
CA SER A 178 25.40 15.39 -14.72
C SER A 178 25.76 14.87 -16.12
N LEU A 179 25.52 15.67 -17.17
CA LEU A 179 25.93 15.35 -18.54
C LEU A 179 27.41 15.61 -18.81
N CYS A 180 28.05 16.55 -18.09
CA CYS A 180 29.44 16.93 -18.34
C CYS A 180 30.46 15.84 -17.99
N ASP A 181 30.12 14.91 -17.08
CA ASP A 181 30.94 13.76 -16.70
C ASP A 181 30.18 12.44 -16.84
N TRP A 182 29.38 12.33 -17.90
CA TRP A 182 28.57 11.15 -18.17
C TRP A 182 29.41 9.87 -18.23
N ASN A 183 29.06 8.91 -17.38
CA ASN A 183 29.66 7.58 -17.35
C ASN A 183 28.58 6.51 -17.58
N SER A 184 28.47 6.02 -18.82
CA SER A 184 27.48 5.00 -19.21
C SER A 184 27.60 3.67 -18.45
N LYS A 185 28.75 3.40 -17.81
CA LYS A 185 28.96 2.18 -17.01
C LYS A 185 28.44 2.31 -15.58
N ASP A 186 28.20 3.53 -15.11
CA ASP A 186 27.62 3.76 -13.79
C ASP A 186 26.08 3.75 -13.90
N PRO A 187 25.40 2.77 -13.27
CA PRO A 187 23.94 2.66 -13.34
C PRO A 187 23.22 3.85 -12.68
N SER A 188 23.88 4.63 -11.81
CA SER A 188 23.23 5.76 -11.13
C SER A 188 23.12 7.03 -11.99
N ARG A 189 23.80 7.12 -13.13
CA ARG A 189 23.90 8.39 -13.88
C ARG A 189 22.55 8.90 -14.37
N LEU A 190 21.69 8.02 -14.87
CA LEU A 190 20.34 8.42 -15.30
C LEU A 190 19.50 8.92 -14.12
N LEU A 191 19.62 8.30 -12.94
CA LEU A 191 18.96 8.79 -11.72
C LEU A 191 19.42 10.21 -11.38
N SER A 192 20.73 10.46 -11.36
CA SER A 192 21.29 11.78 -11.08
C SER A 192 20.80 12.83 -12.08
N LEU A 193 20.80 12.51 -13.37
CA LEU A 193 20.32 13.41 -14.43
C LEU A 193 18.83 13.75 -14.27
N ILE A 194 17.97 12.76 -14.03
CA ILE A 194 16.54 12.99 -13.87
C ILE A 194 16.24 13.79 -12.60
N HIS A 195 16.99 13.59 -11.51
CA HIS A 195 16.87 14.40 -10.30
C HIS A 195 17.29 15.85 -10.53
N GLU A 196 18.46 16.08 -11.13
CA GLU A 196 18.94 17.42 -11.48
C GLU A 196 17.92 18.18 -12.32
N LEU A 197 17.42 17.55 -13.39
CA LEU A 197 16.42 18.17 -14.25
C LEU A 197 15.11 18.42 -13.53
N ARG A 198 14.69 17.53 -12.62
CA ARG A 198 13.48 17.72 -11.80
C ARG A 198 13.62 18.90 -10.85
N ASP A 199 14.80 19.12 -10.28
CA ASP A 199 15.07 20.27 -9.40
C ASP A 199 15.06 21.58 -10.18
N LEU A 200 15.64 21.58 -11.39
CA LEU A 200 15.56 22.72 -12.32
C LEU A 200 14.12 22.98 -12.76
N TYR A 201 13.34 21.93 -13.06
CA TYR A 201 11.93 22.04 -13.42
C TYR A 201 11.08 22.58 -12.26
N THR A 202 11.36 22.18 -11.03
CA THR A 202 10.73 22.73 -9.82
C THR A 202 10.96 24.25 -9.72
N SER A 203 12.19 24.68 -9.99
CA SER A 203 12.58 26.09 -9.95
C SER A 203 11.92 26.90 -11.08
N TYR A 204 11.87 26.33 -12.28
CA TYR A 204 11.18 26.88 -13.43
C TYR A 204 9.68 27.08 -13.17
N GLN A 205 9.00 26.04 -12.67
CA GLN A 205 7.57 26.13 -12.34
C GLN A 205 7.29 27.13 -11.21
N ARG A 206 8.16 27.19 -10.19
CA ARG A 206 8.06 28.21 -9.13
C ARG A 206 8.19 29.63 -9.68
N LYS A 207 9.10 29.85 -10.62
CA LYS A 207 9.26 31.15 -11.29
C LYS A 207 8.01 31.53 -12.08
N ARG A 208 7.48 30.61 -12.91
CA ARG A 208 6.24 30.82 -13.68
C ARG A 208 5.05 31.16 -12.78
N VAL A 209 4.89 30.44 -11.68
CA VAL A 209 3.83 30.71 -10.70
C VAL A 209 4.00 32.11 -10.07
N GLY A 210 5.22 32.55 -9.82
CA GLY A 210 5.51 33.90 -9.30
C GLY A 210 5.26 35.04 -10.31
N GLU A 211 5.24 34.75 -11.61
CA GLU A 211 4.93 35.69 -12.69
C GLU A 211 3.43 35.89 -12.91
N VAL A 212 2.57 35.05 -12.29
CA VAL A 212 1.11 35.18 -12.37
C VAL A 212 0.65 36.48 -11.70
N ASP A 213 -0.06 37.32 -12.45
CA ASP A 213 -0.58 38.60 -11.95
C ASP A 213 -1.89 38.43 -11.17
N ASP A 214 -1.80 37.81 -9.99
CA ASP A 214 -2.90 37.63 -9.05
C ASP A 214 -2.44 37.96 -7.62
N ASP A 215 -2.98 39.04 -7.04
CA ASP A 215 -2.55 39.55 -5.73
C ASP A 215 -2.87 38.57 -4.59
N ARG A 216 -3.96 37.81 -4.72
CA ARG A 216 -4.31 36.80 -3.74
C ARG A 216 -3.30 35.66 -3.78
N LEU A 217 -2.93 35.20 -4.97
CA LEU A 217 -1.94 34.14 -5.12
C LEU A 217 -0.55 34.58 -4.63
N LYS A 218 -0.12 35.81 -4.95
CA LYS A 218 1.14 36.39 -4.46
C LYS A 218 1.18 36.41 -2.93
N PHE A 219 0.07 36.79 -2.29
CA PHE A 219 -0.07 36.74 -0.84
C PHE A 219 0.11 35.31 -0.31
N GLU A 220 -0.63 34.34 -0.86
CA GLU A 220 -0.56 32.93 -0.41
C GLU A 220 0.87 32.38 -0.50
N ILE A 221 1.57 32.60 -1.62
CA ILE A 221 2.96 32.20 -1.82
C ILE A 221 3.86 32.81 -0.74
N SER A 222 3.70 34.11 -0.46
CA SER A 222 4.52 34.81 0.52
C SER A 222 4.37 34.23 1.93
N THR A 223 3.19 33.70 2.28
CA THR A 223 2.93 33.13 3.61
C THR A 223 3.47 31.72 3.80
N ILE A 224 3.72 30.98 2.72
CA ILE A 224 4.13 29.56 2.78
C ILE A 224 5.54 29.29 2.22
N ILE A 225 6.26 30.31 1.77
CA ILE A 225 7.56 30.17 1.10
C ILE A 225 8.65 29.51 1.97
N SER A 226 8.54 29.61 3.29
CA SER A 226 9.47 29.00 4.25
C SER A 226 9.28 27.49 4.40
N ARG A 227 8.18 26.95 3.89
CA ARG A 227 7.82 25.55 4.07
C ARG A 227 8.50 24.69 3.01
N GLU A 228 9.27 23.71 3.46
CA GLU A 228 10.02 22.82 2.58
C GLU A 228 9.13 21.83 1.84
N GLY A 229 9.55 21.45 0.63
CA GLY A 229 8.89 20.40 -0.15
C GLY A 229 7.56 20.78 -0.80
N ILE A 230 7.14 22.04 -0.77
CA ILE A 230 5.99 22.50 -1.57
C ILE A 230 6.37 22.49 -3.05
N GLU A 231 5.56 21.78 -3.84
CA GLU A 231 5.60 21.83 -5.29
C GLU A 231 4.44 22.69 -5.80
N MET A 232 4.73 23.50 -6.82
CA MET A 232 3.75 24.40 -7.43
C MET A 232 3.84 24.24 -8.94
N CYS A 233 2.71 24.33 -9.63
CA CYS A 233 2.69 24.37 -11.08
C CYS A 233 1.54 25.23 -11.60
N THR A 234 1.75 25.89 -12.73
CA THR A 234 0.67 26.49 -13.50
C THR A 234 -0.03 25.41 -14.31
N GLY A 235 -1.35 25.30 -14.19
CA GLY A 235 -2.21 24.43 -14.99
C GLY A 235 -3.15 25.27 -15.86
N GLY A 236 -3.46 24.77 -17.05
CA GLY A 236 -4.35 25.45 -17.98
C GLY A 236 -4.12 24.92 -19.39
N GLY A 237 -5.12 24.26 -19.94
CA GLY A 237 -5.12 23.91 -21.36
C GLY A 237 -5.70 25.07 -22.17
N ILE A 238 -5.57 25.01 -23.50
CA ILE A 238 -6.11 26.00 -24.45
C ILE A 238 -7.62 26.27 -24.24
N GLU A 239 -8.35 25.33 -23.61
CA GLU A 239 -9.79 25.42 -23.30
C GLU A 239 -10.14 25.62 -21.82
N LYS A 240 -9.18 25.53 -20.88
CA LYS A 240 -9.45 25.66 -19.43
C LYS A 240 -8.98 27.02 -18.91
N ALA A 241 -9.72 27.56 -17.95
CA ALA A 241 -9.26 28.70 -17.17
C ALA A 241 -7.88 28.39 -16.57
N GLU A 242 -7.04 29.42 -16.50
CA GLU A 242 -5.71 29.33 -15.91
C GLU A 242 -5.85 29.07 -14.40
N GLU A 243 -5.12 28.09 -13.89
CA GLU A 243 -5.17 27.65 -12.50
C GLU A 243 -3.75 27.47 -11.96
N VAL A 244 -3.55 27.72 -10.68
CA VAL A 244 -2.30 27.42 -10.00
C VAL A 244 -2.54 26.34 -8.97
N LYS A 245 -1.76 25.26 -9.06
CA LYS A 245 -1.86 24.09 -8.20
C LYS A 245 -0.70 24.06 -7.24
N PHE A 246 -0.99 23.90 -5.95
CA PHE A 246 -0.01 23.61 -4.91
C PHE A 246 -0.17 22.16 -4.44
N ALA A 247 0.97 21.51 -4.22
CA ALA A 247 1.08 20.25 -3.51
C ALA A 247 1.81 20.51 -2.20
N VAL A 248 1.06 20.63 -1.12
CA VAL A 248 1.59 20.99 0.20
C VAL A 248 1.77 19.72 1.03
N PRO A 249 3.01 19.30 1.37
CA PRO A 249 3.21 18.17 2.27
C PRO A 249 2.74 18.55 3.67
N LEU A 250 1.84 17.76 4.29
CA LEU A 250 1.18 18.13 5.55
C LEU A 250 1.92 17.68 6.81
N LEU A 251 2.41 16.44 6.84
CA LEU A 251 2.99 15.86 8.04
C LEU A 251 4.52 15.88 7.98
N ASP A 252 5.15 16.56 8.92
CA ASP A 252 6.59 16.47 9.17
C ASP A 252 6.91 15.25 10.06
N MET A 253 6.55 14.07 9.58
CA MET A 253 6.87 12.81 10.25
C MET A 253 7.16 11.70 9.24
N ASP A 254 8.07 10.81 9.60
CA ASP A 254 8.41 9.68 8.77
C ASP A 254 7.37 8.56 8.94
N LEU A 255 6.33 8.61 8.11
CA LEU A 255 5.24 7.63 8.13
C LEU A 255 5.73 6.18 7.97
N ASN A 256 6.84 5.98 7.25
CA ASN A 256 7.41 4.64 7.04
C ASN A 256 7.96 4.02 8.33
N LYS A 257 8.36 4.86 9.29
CA LYS A 257 8.91 4.41 10.58
C LYS A 257 7.84 4.18 11.65
N LEU A 258 6.58 4.54 11.39
CA LEU A 258 5.50 4.39 12.38
C LEU A 258 5.07 2.95 12.59
N VAL A 259 5.25 2.08 11.59
CA VAL A 259 4.86 0.67 11.65
C VAL A 259 6.06 -0.20 11.35
N HIS A 260 6.46 -1.01 12.32
CA HIS A 260 7.56 -1.95 12.16
C HIS A 260 7.25 -3.02 11.11
N GLY A 261 8.24 -3.37 10.28
CA GLY A 261 8.12 -4.41 9.26
C GLY A 261 7.28 -4.00 8.04
N CYS A 262 7.00 -2.72 7.86
CA CYS A 262 6.22 -2.25 6.72
C CYS A 262 6.96 -2.50 5.39
N PRO A 263 6.30 -3.09 4.37
CA PRO A 263 6.96 -3.42 3.09
C PRO A 263 7.05 -2.24 2.12
N TRP A 264 6.73 -1.02 2.56
CA TRP A 264 6.72 0.17 1.70
C TRP A 264 8.12 0.48 1.19
N ARG A 265 8.24 0.55 -0.14
CA ARG A 265 9.51 0.85 -0.82
C ARG A 265 9.77 2.35 -0.89
N HIS A 266 8.71 3.14 -1.04
CA HIS A 266 8.79 4.59 -1.20
C HIS A 266 8.37 5.28 0.09
N GLN A 267 8.80 6.54 0.25
CA GLN A 267 8.36 7.37 1.35
C GLN A 267 6.86 7.64 1.23
N GLN A 268 6.09 7.25 2.25
CA GLN A 268 4.68 7.59 2.32
C GLN A 268 4.51 9.03 2.78
N LYS A 269 3.65 9.78 2.08
CA LYS A 269 3.35 11.18 2.39
C LYS A 269 1.85 11.44 2.21
N ILE A 270 1.36 12.44 2.94
CA ILE A 270 0.04 13.03 2.77
C ILE A 270 0.24 14.48 2.33
N TYR A 271 -0.44 14.85 1.26
CA TYR A 271 -0.42 16.18 0.69
C TYR A 271 -1.81 16.80 0.72
N LEU A 272 -1.86 18.11 0.95
CA LEU A 272 -3.00 18.93 0.57
C LEU A 272 -2.75 19.44 -0.85
N GLN A 273 -3.63 19.05 -1.77
CA GLN A 273 -3.75 19.69 -3.07
C GLN A 273 -4.60 20.94 -2.91
N VAL A 274 -4.08 22.09 -3.33
CA VAL A 274 -4.81 23.36 -3.37
C VAL A 274 -4.79 23.86 -4.80
N VAL A 275 -5.95 24.12 -5.39
CA VAL A 275 -6.07 24.66 -6.75
C VAL A 275 -6.72 26.03 -6.70
N TYR A 276 -5.93 27.05 -7.01
CA TYR A 276 -6.36 28.44 -7.12
C TYR A 276 -6.78 28.73 -8.56
N PRO A 277 -8.03 29.15 -8.81
CA PRO A 277 -8.41 29.71 -10.10
C PRO A 277 -7.76 31.10 -10.26
N VAL A 278 -7.07 31.35 -11.38
CA VAL A 278 -6.42 32.64 -11.63
C VAL A 278 -7.45 33.65 -12.11
N ILE A 279 -7.60 34.75 -11.39
CA ILE A 279 -8.58 35.78 -11.69
C ILE A 279 -7.91 36.85 -12.55
N ARG A 280 -8.20 36.86 -13.85
CA ARG A 280 -7.85 38.01 -14.70
C ARG A 280 -8.79 39.18 -14.35
N LYS A 281 -8.27 40.42 -14.46
CA LYS A 281 -8.81 41.73 -13.99
C LYS A 281 -10.27 42.11 -14.37
N TYR A 282 -11.06 41.20 -14.93
CA TYR A 282 -12.45 41.42 -15.35
C TYR A 282 -13.46 40.37 -14.84
N SER A 283 -13.06 39.41 -14.01
CA SER A 283 -13.98 38.48 -13.35
C SER A 283 -14.33 38.95 -11.93
N SER A 284 -15.61 39.14 -11.64
CA SER A 284 -16.10 39.91 -10.49
C SER A 284 -16.29 39.12 -9.19
N VAL A 285 -15.96 37.82 -9.15
CA VAL A 285 -16.09 37.02 -7.92
C VAL A 285 -14.85 36.15 -7.72
N PRO A 286 -14.09 36.36 -6.62
CA PRO A 286 -13.06 35.43 -6.21
C PRO A 286 -13.67 34.07 -5.90
N SER A 287 -13.29 33.05 -6.66
CA SER A 287 -13.70 31.68 -6.36
C SER A 287 -12.73 31.09 -5.34
N ALA A 288 -13.28 30.52 -4.26
CA ALA A 288 -12.48 29.88 -3.22
C ALA A 288 -11.59 28.78 -3.81
N PRO A 289 -10.36 28.59 -3.27
CA PRO A 289 -9.49 27.53 -3.75
C PRO A 289 -10.14 26.15 -3.51
N ARG A 290 -9.90 25.24 -4.45
CA ARG A 290 -10.36 23.85 -4.32
C ARG A 290 -9.31 23.06 -3.57
N VAL A 291 -9.71 22.45 -2.47
CA VAL A 291 -8.83 21.66 -1.61
C VAL A 291 -9.17 20.18 -1.65
N LYS A 292 -8.14 19.32 -1.65
CA LYS A 292 -8.31 17.86 -1.60
C LYS A 292 -7.08 17.22 -0.94
N LEU A 293 -7.30 16.17 -0.15
CA LEU A 293 -6.20 15.32 0.32
C LEU A 293 -5.77 14.32 -0.74
N VAL A 294 -4.46 14.15 -0.87
CA VAL A 294 -3.84 13.12 -1.72
C VAL A 294 -2.77 12.43 -0.89
N SER A 295 -2.72 11.10 -0.96
CA SER A 295 -1.71 10.32 -0.25
C SER A 295 -1.05 9.31 -1.17
N SER A 296 0.13 8.85 -0.77
CA SER A 296 0.79 7.70 -1.39
C SER A 296 -0.14 6.46 -1.33
N SER A 297 -0.17 5.68 -2.42
CA SER A 297 -1.16 4.61 -2.60
C SER A 297 -1.05 3.45 -1.61
N GLU A 298 0.11 3.24 -1.00
CA GLU A 298 0.32 2.16 -0.04
C GLU A 298 -0.13 2.54 1.38
N LEU A 299 -0.23 3.85 1.68
CA LEU A 299 -0.65 4.36 2.99
C LEU A 299 -2.06 3.92 3.38
N LYS A 300 -2.95 3.70 2.39
CA LYS A 300 -4.32 3.20 2.62
C LYS A 300 -4.38 1.86 3.37
N ALA A 301 -3.27 1.10 3.40
CA ALA A 301 -3.19 -0.11 4.19
C ALA A 301 -3.20 0.17 5.70
N LEU A 302 -2.68 1.32 6.11
CA LEU A 302 -2.65 1.82 7.47
C LEU A 302 -3.81 2.79 7.75
N PHE A 303 -3.96 3.81 6.90
CA PHE A 303 -4.82 4.97 7.14
C PHE A 303 -5.45 5.43 5.84
N SER A 304 -6.78 5.54 5.81
CA SER A 304 -7.53 6.05 4.66
C SER A 304 -7.75 7.55 4.78
N ILE A 305 -7.26 8.32 3.81
CA ILE A 305 -7.52 9.76 3.75
C ILE A 305 -8.96 10.10 3.33
N GLU A 306 -9.70 9.14 2.78
CA GLU A 306 -11.09 9.35 2.34
C GLU A 306 -12.05 9.56 3.52
N ASP A 307 -11.68 9.05 4.69
CA ASP A 307 -12.46 9.20 5.93
C ASP A 307 -12.19 10.56 6.63
N VAL A 308 -11.20 11.31 6.16
CA VAL A 308 -10.79 12.59 6.76
C VAL A 308 -11.69 13.71 6.28
N LYS A 309 -12.42 14.31 7.22
CA LYS A 309 -13.22 15.51 6.95
C LYS A 309 -12.31 16.74 6.88
N LEU A 310 -12.18 17.32 5.69
CA LEU A 310 -11.48 18.59 5.50
C LEU A 310 -12.26 19.74 6.17
N PRO A 311 -11.58 20.63 6.93
CA PRO A 311 -12.20 21.86 7.42
C PRO A 311 -12.69 22.71 6.23
N PRO A 312 -13.84 23.42 6.36
CA PRO A 312 -14.33 24.28 5.29
C PRO A 312 -13.36 25.45 5.04
N TRP A 313 -13.22 25.85 3.78
CA TRP A 313 -12.48 27.07 3.44
C TRP A 313 -13.35 28.30 3.64
N LEU A 314 -13.03 29.13 4.63
CA LEU A 314 -13.80 30.35 4.93
C LEU A 314 -13.36 31.52 4.04
N GLU A 315 -14.26 32.48 3.84
CA GLU A 315 -13.95 33.70 3.09
C GLU A 315 -12.82 34.48 3.75
N GLY A 316 -11.84 34.93 2.96
CA GLY A 316 -10.65 35.66 3.44
C GLY A 316 -9.52 34.78 4.02
N MET A 317 -9.85 33.61 4.55
CA MET A 317 -8.89 32.68 5.18
C MET A 317 -7.75 32.30 4.23
N CYS A 318 -6.52 32.29 4.71
CA CYS A 318 -5.33 31.93 3.92
C CYS A 318 -4.83 30.51 4.20
N LEU A 319 -3.94 30.02 3.34
CA LEU A 319 -3.38 28.68 3.47
C LEU A 319 -2.57 28.52 4.76
N ALA A 320 -1.81 29.54 5.15
CA ALA A 320 -1.03 29.51 6.40
C ALA A 320 -1.91 29.39 7.66
N GLU A 321 -3.15 29.91 7.63
CA GLU A 321 -4.14 29.74 8.71
C GLU A 321 -4.81 28.36 8.66
N TYR A 322 -5.02 27.81 7.46
CA TYR A 322 -5.71 26.54 7.26
C TYR A 322 -4.89 25.32 7.70
N LEU A 323 -3.59 25.33 7.38
CA LEU A 323 -2.71 24.17 7.52
C LEU A 323 -2.58 23.65 8.97
N PRO A 324 -2.33 24.48 10.01
CA PRO A 324 -2.03 23.97 11.35
C PRO A 324 -3.14 23.08 11.94
N THR A 325 -4.41 23.51 11.81
CA THR A 325 -5.56 22.76 12.35
C THR A 325 -5.75 21.42 11.62
N LEU A 326 -5.57 21.42 10.30
CA LEU A 326 -5.66 20.22 9.48
C LEU A 326 -4.54 19.22 9.83
N GLU A 327 -3.32 19.71 10.03
CA GLU A 327 -2.16 18.88 10.37
C GLU A 327 -2.27 18.24 11.74
N GLU A 328 -2.72 18.99 12.75
CA GLU A 328 -2.95 18.47 14.09
C GLU A 328 -4.02 17.37 14.08
N THR A 329 -5.10 17.59 13.33
CA THR A 329 -6.18 16.62 13.15
C THR A 329 -5.67 15.35 12.46
N LEU A 330 -4.94 15.50 11.34
CA LEU A 330 -4.36 14.38 10.59
C LEU A 330 -3.35 13.60 11.42
N LYS A 331 -2.46 14.29 12.13
CA LYS A 331 -1.45 13.66 13.00
C LYS A 331 -2.14 12.79 14.06
N THR A 332 -3.18 13.31 14.70
CA THR A 332 -3.94 12.55 15.71
C THR A 332 -4.56 11.29 15.10
N GLN A 333 -5.23 11.41 13.94
CA GLN A 333 -5.86 10.26 13.29
C GLN A 333 -4.87 9.21 12.79
N VAL A 334 -3.70 9.62 12.28
CA VAL A 334 -2.63 8.70 11.89
C VAL A 334 -2.09 7.94 13.10
N LEU A 335 -1.85 8.63 14.22
CA LEU A 335 -1.39 7.98 15.45
C LEU A 335 -2.44 7.02 16.02
N GLU A 336 -3.73 7.36 15.97
CA GLU A 336 -4.83 6.45 16.32
C GLU A 336 -4.84 5.20 15.42
N ALA A 337 -4.63 5.36 14.10
CA ALA A 337 -4.58 4.25 13.16
C ALA A 337 -3.39 3.29 13.44
N VAL A 338 -2.24 3.85 13.82
CA VAL A 338 -1.07 3.08 14.26
C VAL A 338 -1.38 2.33 15.56
N ALA A 339 -1.97 2.99 16.56
CA ALA A 339 -2.36 2.37 17.82
C ALA A 339 -3.39 1.23 17.62
N SER A 340 -4.30 1.39 16.66
CA SER A 340 -5.29 0.37 16.28
C SER A 340 -4.66 -0.95 15.80
N ILE A 341 -3.44 -0.94 15.25
CA ILE A 341 -2.70 -2.19 14.95
C ILE A 341 -2.49 -3.01 16.23
N GLY A 342 -2.14 -2.35 17.34
CA GLY A 342 -2.01 -2.97 18.64
C GLY A 342 -3.33 -3.61 19.08
N VAL A 343 -4.45 -2.89 18.97
CA VAL A 343 -5.77 -3.41 19.35
C VAL A 343 -6.16 -4.64 18.51
N ARG A 344 -5.93 -4.60 17.19
CA ARG A 344 -6.13 -5.77 16.31
C ARG A 344 -5.25 -6.96 16.70
N ARG A 345 -3.98 -6.72 17.06
CA ARG A 345 -3.08 -7.78 17.52
C ARG A 345 -3.61 -8.47 18.77
N HIS A 346 -3.97 -7.69 19.79
CA HIS A 346 -4.54 -8.24 21.03
C HIS A 346 -5.83 -9.02 20.77
N PHE A 347 -6.66 -8.59 19.81
CA PHE A 347 -7.84 -9.33 19.39
C PHE A 347 -7.49 -10.69 18.77
N ILE A 348 -6.53 -10.74 17.85
CA ILE A 348 -6.06 -12.01 17.26
C ILE A 348 -5.50 -12.94 18.35
N GLU A 349 -4.78 -12.41 19.33
CA GLU A 349 -4.27 -13.19 20.47
C GLU A 349 -5.40 -13.72 21.35
N ALA A 350 -6.47 -12.94 21.58
CA ALA A 350 -7.64 -13.34 22.34
C ALA A 350 -8.50 -14.43 21.65
N LEU A 351 -8.33 -14.66 20.34
CA LEU A 351 -8.93 -15.81 19.67
C LEU A 351 -8.28 -17.13 20.11
N ALA A 352 -7.01 -17.13 20.51
CA ALA A 352 -6.25 -18.35 20.73
C ALA A 352 -6.78 -19.27 21.84
N PRO A 353 -7.26 -18.76 22.99
CA PRO A 353 -7.90 -19.61 24.01
C PRO A 353 -9.20 -20.28 23.56
N LEU A 354 -9.88 -19.72 22.55
CA LEU A 354 -11.19 -20.18 22.08
C LEU A 354 -11.07 -21.09 20.85
N PHE A 355 -10.22 -20.73 19.90
CA PHE A 355 -10.07 -21.41 18.60
C PHE A 355 -8.75 -22.16 18.44
N GLY A 356 -7.81 -22.01 19.39
CA GLY A 356 -6.42 -22.41 19.18
C GLY A 356 -5.64 -21.37 18.37
N ARG A 357 -4.35 -21.62 18.13
CA ARG A 357 -3.48 -20.67 17.43
C ARG A 357 -3.91 -20.48 15.97
N PRO A 358 -3.94 -19.23 15.45
CA PRO A 358 -4.16 -19.00 14.03
C PRO A 358 -3.17 -19.74 13.15
N ILE A 359 -3.66 -20.30 12.04
CA ILE A 359 -2.81 -20.93 11.01
C ILE A 359 -2.11 -19.89 10.13
N GLU A 360 -2.72 -18.72 9.98
CA GLU A 360 -2.20 -17.58 9.23
C GLU A 360 -2.69 -16.30 9.90
N ALA A 361 -1.83 -15.30 10.04
CA ALA A 361 -2.20 -13.96 10.48
C ALA A 361 -1.32 -12.91 9.78
N ASP A 362 -1.89 -11.75 9.50
CA ASP A 362 -1.17 -10.60 8.95
C ASP A 362 -0.18 -10.07 10.01
N PRO A 363 1.15 -10.18 9.79
CA PRO A 363 2.13 -9.84 10.79
C PRO A 363 2.37 -8.32 10.93
N VAL A 364 1.95 -7.52 9.95
CA VAL A 364 2.26 -6.08 9.89
C VAL A 364 1.08 -5.25 10.39
N PHE A 365 -0.07 -5.37 9.72
CA PHE A 365 -1.23 -4.52 10.03
C PHE A 365 -2.30 -5.24 10.85
N CYS A 366 -2.13 -6.54 11.10
CA CYS A 366 -3.07 -7.38 11.83
C CYS A 366 -4.49 -7.33 11.23
N ARG A 367 -4.63 -7.20 9.89
CA ARG A 367 -5.94 -7.04 9.23
C ARG A 367 -6.62 -8.36 8.86
N LYS A 368 -5.91 -9.48 9.01
CA LYS A 368 -6.45 -10.80 8.71
C LYS A 368 -5.91 -11.83 9.69
N ALA A 369 -6.76 -12.75 10.13
CA ALA A 369 -6.36 -13.96 10.81
C ALA A 369 -7.23 -15.13 10.31
N THR A 370 -6.66 -16.32 10.24
CA THR A 370 -7.40 -17.54 9.89
C THR A 370 -7.14 -18.60 10.95
N VAL A 371 -8.20 -19.22 11.44
CA VAL A 371 -8.13 -20.35 12.38
C VAL A 371 -8.80 -21.57 11.76
N LEU A 372 -8.37 -22.75 12.21
CA LEU A 372 -9.01 -24.02 11.88
C LEU A 372 -10.03 -24.36 12.98
N ALA A 373 -11.28 -24.59 12.60
CA ALA A 373 -12.36 -24.95 13.51
C ALA A 373 -12.97 -26.30 13.10
N ALA A 374 -13.60 -26.97 14.08
CA ALA A 374 -14.29 -28.23 13.84
C ALA A 374 -15.59 -28.30 14.65
N SER A 375 -16.63 -28.85 14.03
CA SER A 375 -17.90 -29.20 14.67
C SER A 375 -18.17 -30.68 14.41
N GLY A 376 -17.88 -31.52 15.42
CA GLY A 376 -17.76 -32.96 15.25
C GLY A 376 -16.72 -33.31 14.18
N VAL A 377 -17.12 -34.06 13.16
CA VAL A 377 -16.26 -34.45 12.02
C VAL A 377 -16.14 -33.38 10.92
N PHE A 378 -16.92 -32.30 11.00
CA PHE A 378 -16.91 -31.25 10.00
C PHE A 378 -15.83 -30.22 10.33
N THR A 379 -14.78 -30.16 9.50
CA THR A 379 -13.66 -29.24 9.68
C THR A 379 -13.73 -28.11 8.65
N PHE A 380 -13.52 -26.88 9.09
CA PHE A 380 -13.60 -25.68 8.27
C PHE A 380 -12.65 -24.59 8.76
N LEU A 381 -12.34 -23.63 7.91
CA LEU A 381 -11.57 -22.45 8.28
C LEU A 381 -12.52 -21.31 8.62
N VAL A 382 -12.13 -20.50 9.60
CA VAL A 382 -12.76 -19.21 9.90
C VAL A 382 -11.76 -18.12 9.57
N HIS A 383 -12.12 -17.27 8.62
CA HIS A 383 -11.35 -16.10 8.23
C HIS A 383 -11.92 -14.87 8.93
N PHE A 384 -11.07 -14.19 9.69
CA PHE A 384 -11.33 -12.90 10.33
C PHE A 384 -10.70 -11.81 9.49
N PHE A 385 -11.50 -10.85 9.02
CA PHE A 385 -11.04 -9.64 8.35
C PHE A 385 -11.28 -8.45 9.26
N LEU A 386 -10.20 -7.81 9.70
CA LEU A 386 -10.20 -6.72 10.69
C LEU A 386 -10.04 -5.38 9.96
N PRO A 387 -11.05 -4.50 9.97
CA PRO A 387 -10.99 -3.22 9.27
C PRO A 387 -9.98 -2.25 9.90
N THR A 388 -9.58 -1.21 9.17
CA THR A 388 -8.69 -0.15 9.67
C THR A 388 -9.31 0.61 10.84
N GLN A 389 -10.64 0.73 10.88
CA GLN A 389 -11.41 1.39 11.94
C GLN A 389 -11.74 0.45 13.13
N PHE A 390 -11.17 -0.76 13.18
CA PHE A 390 -11.33 -1.65 14.33
C PHE A 390 -10.84 -0.97 15.64
N PRO A 391 -11.57 -1.09 16.77
CA PRO A 391 -12.79 -1.88 16.99
C PRO A 391 -14.10 -1.12 16.73
N LYS A 392 -14.05 0.18 16.35
CA LYS A 392 -15.24 1.00 16.05
C LYS A 392 -16.10 0.35 14.96
N GLN A 393 -15.44 -0.17 13.93
CA GLN A 393 -16.05 -1.06 12.95
C GLN A 393 -15.79 -2.52 13.33
N GLN A 394 -16.83 -3.33 13.31
CA GLN A 394 -16.75 -4.75 13.62
C GLN A 394 -15.94 -5.54 12.58
N PRO A 395 -15.34 -6.67 12.96
CA PRO A 395 -14.73 -7.61 12.03
C PRO A 395 -15.74 -8.16 11.02
N VAL A 396 -15.22 -8.61 9.90
CA VAL A 396 -15.98 -9.36 8.90
C VAL A 396 -15.53 -10.81 8.96
N LEU A 397 -16.45 -11.76 9.01
CA LEU A 397 -16.13 -13.19 9.09
C LEU A 397 -16.51 -13.92 7.80
N MET A 398 -15.78 -14.99 7.47
CA MET A 398 -16.09 -15.88 6.35
C MET A 398 -15.68 -17.30 6.71
N LEU A 399 -16.56 -18.25 6.45
CA LEU A 399 -16.33 -19.67 6.69
C LEU A 399 -15.94 -20.35 5.38
N GLN A 400 -14.94 -21.22 5.43
CA GLN A 400 -14.46 -21.98 4.27
C GLN A 400 -14.46 -23.47 4.59
N SER A 401 -15.14 -24.26 3.78
CA SER A 401 -15.14 -25.71 3.91
C SER A 401 -13.79 -26.30 3.53
N SER A 402 -13.30 -27.27 4.30
CA SER A 402 -12.12 -28.07 3.92
C SER A 402 -12.49 -29.37 3.18
N GLN A 403 -13.79 -29.70 3.13
CA GLN A 403 -14.30 -31.00 2.67
C GLN A 403 -15.23 -30.87 1.45
N HIS A 404 -15.71 -29.67 1.13
CA HIS A 404 -16.69 -29.43 0.08
C HIS A 404 -16.12 -28.45 -0.95
N PHE A 405 -16.29 -28.79 -2.22
CA PHE A 405 -15.83 -28.01 -3.36
C PHE A 405 -17.01 -27.70 -4.29
N ASN A 406 -16.93 -26.57 -4.98
CA ASN A 406 -17.89 -26.20 -6.01
C ASN A 406 -17.57 -26.88 -7.35
N SER A 407 -18.42 -26.69 -8.36
CA SER A 407 -18.24 -27.28 -9.69
C SER A 407 -16.95 -26.84 -10.41
N GLN A 408 -16.30 -25.78 -9.93
CA GLN A 408 -15.02 -25.28 -10.42
C GLN A 408 -13.82 -25.80 -9.61
N GLY A 409 -14.03 -26.76 -8.69
CA GLY A 409 -12.98 -27.29 -7.82
C GLY A 409 -12.48 -26.30 -6.77
N THR A 410 -13.22 -25.22 -6.49
CA THR A 410 -12.88 -24.25 -5.44
C THR A 410 -13.58 -24.61 -4.14
N PRO A 411 -12.94 -24.47 -2.96
CA PRO A 411 -13.60 -24.69 -1.67
C PRO A 411 -14.90 -23.88 -1.55
N VAL A 412 -15.95 -24.50 -0.99
CA VAL A 412 -17.21 -23.80 -0.71
C VAL A 412 -16.99 -22.80 0.42
N MET A 413 -17.38 -21.55 0.19
CA MET A 413 -17.28 -20.44 1.13
C MET A 413 -18.67 -20.00 1.57
N SER A 414 -18.83 -19.56 2.81
CA SER A 414 -20.06 -18.91 3.26
C SER A 414 -20.22 -17.54 2.60
N PRO A 415 -21.44 -16.98 2.55
CA PRO A 415 -21.62 -15.54 2.47
C PRO A 415 -20.81 -14.83 3.57
N VAL A 416 -20.50 -13.57 3.32
CA VAL A 416 -19.80 -12.72 4.28
C VAL A 416 -20.69 -12.51 5.51
N LEU A 417 -20.19 -12.85 6.69
CA LEU A 417 -20.92 -12.76 7.95
C LEU A 417 -20.63 -11.41 8.61
N THR A 418 -21.66 -10.58 8.67
CA THR A 418 -21.63 -9.25 9.31
C THR A 418 -22.80 -9.03 10.28
N ASP A 419 -23.67 -10.01 10.45
CA ASP A 419 -24.84 -9.87 11.33
C ASP A 419 -24.64 -10.76 12.57
N TYR A 420 -23.83 -10.28 13.51
CA TYR A 420 -23.56 -10.94 14.78
C TYR A 420 -23.36 -9.89 15.89
N PRO A 421 -23.56 -10.24 17.17
CA PRO A 421 -23.47 -9.27 18.27
C PRO A 421 -22.09 -8.62 18.33
N TRP A 422 -22.06 -7.28 18.26
CA TRP A 422 -20.84 -6.50 18.37
C TRP A 422 -21.04 -5.25 19.22
N SER A 423 -20.03 -4.92 20.03
CA SER A 423 -19.91 -3.61 20.65
C SER A 423 -18.45 -3.18 20.67
N PRO A 424 -18.11 -1.99 20.13
CA PRO A 424 -16.76 -1.45 20.17
C PRO A 424 -16.28 -1.13 21.60
N ARG A 425 -17.18 -1.17 22.58
CA ARG A 425 -16.92 -0.89 24.00
C ARG A 425 -16.59 -2.13 24.82
N TRP A 426 -16.72 -3.32 24.25
CA TRP A 426 -16.38 -4.55 24.96
C TRP A 426 -14.87 -4.68 25.14
N GLU A 427 -14.49 -5.40 26.18
CA GLU A 427 -13.11 -5.87 26.30
C GLU A 427 -12.79 -6.84 25.16
N VAL A 428 -11.52 -6.89 24.77
CA VAL A 428 -11.07 -7.67 23.61
C VAL A 428 -11.37 -9.17 23.77
N SER A 429 -11.22 -9.72 24.97
CA SER A 429 -11.60 -11.10 25.28
C SER A 429 -13.11 -11.34 25.11
N GLN A 430 -13.92 -10.41 25.59
CA GLN A 430 -15.38 -10.47 25.46
C GLN A 430 -15.81 -10.40 23.99
N MET A 431 -15.15 -9.58 23.16
CA MET A 431 -15.41 -9.57 21.71
C MET A 431 -15.16 -10.95 21.08
N ALA A 432 -14.05 -11.60 21.45
CA ALA A 432 -13.70 -12.93 20.95
C ALA A 432 -14.70 -14.01 21.43
N GLU A 433 -15.11 -13.96 22.70
CA GLU A 433 -16.12 -14.88 23.27
C GLU A 433 -17.46 -14.77 22.55
N ARG A 434 -17.95 -13.56 22.27
CA ARG A 434 -19.23 -13.36 21.58
C ARG A 434 -19.20 -13.84 20.14
N ILE A 435 -18.07 -13.69 19.44
CA ILE A 435 -17.89 -14.26 18.11
C ILE A 435 -17.85 -15.79 18.18
N PHE A 436 -17.18 -16.36 19.18
CA PHE A 436 -17.15 -17.81 19.38
C PHE A 436 -18.54 -18.38 19.63
N GLU A 437 -19.33 -17.79 20.53
CA GLU A 437 -20.72 -18.19 20.79
C GLU A 437 -21.57 -18.15 19.51
N PHE A 438 -21.47 -17.08 18.72
CA PHE A 438 -22.16 -16.99 17.43
C PHE A 438 -21.72 -18.10 16.46
N LEU A 439 -20.43 -18.38 16.36
CA LEU A 439 -19.89 -19.39 15.45
C LEU A 439 -20.24 -20.83 15.85
N VAL A 440 -20.49 -21.09 17.14
CA VAL A 440 -20.98 -22.39 17.61
C VAL A 440 -22.34 -22.72 16.97
N GLU A 441 -23.22 -21.73 16.85
CA GLU A 441 -24.52 -21.89 16.19
C GLU A 441 -24.37 -21.90 14.66
N GLU A 442 -23.61 -20.94 14.12
CA GLU A 442 -23.52 -20.70 12.69
C GLU A 442 -22.78 -21.81 11.93
N CYS A 443 -21.90 -22.57 12.59
CA CYS A 443 -21.21 -23.69 11.96
C CYS A 443 -22.16 -24.80 11.47
N LEU A 444 -23.31 -25.00 12.14
CA LEU A 444 -24.32 -25.97 11.74
C LEU A 444 -25.06 -25.51 10.47
N ASN A 445 -25.38 -24.22 10.39
CA ASN A 445 -25.97 -23.60 9.21
C ASN A 445 -25.01 -23.70 8.02
N PHE A 446 -23.73 -23.41 8.24
CA PHE A 446 -22.72 -23.50 7.20
C PHE A 446 -22.51 -24.94 6.70
N LYS A 447 -22.52 -25.93 7.60
CA LYS A 447 -22.45 -27.35 7.22
C LYS A 447 -23.64 -27.73 6.33
N LYS A 448 -24.85 -27.31 6.69
CA LYS A 448 -26.06 -27.54 5.88
C LYS A 448 -25.92 -26.90 4.50
N TYR A 449 -25.49 -25.64 4.44
CA TYR A 449 -25.23 -24.90 3.21
C TYR A 449 -24.22 -25.63 2.29
N CYS A 450 -23.13 -26.15 2.85
CA CYS A 450 -22.12 -26.92 2.11
C CYS A 450 -22.71 -28.19 1.49
N ASN A 451 -23.53 -28.93 2.25
CA ASN A 451 -24.18 -30.15 1.77
C ASN A 451 -25.18 -29.87 0.64
N GLU A 452 -25.98 -28.81 0.77
CA GLU A 452 -26.93 -28.39 -0.28
C GLU A 452 -26.21 -27.98 -1.56
N THR A 453 -25.10 -27.26 -1.44
CA THR A 453 -24.25 -26.86 -2.58
C THR A 453 -23.65 -28.07 -3.29
N LEU A 454 -23.31 -29.14 -2.56
CA LEU A 454 -22.84 -30.40 -3.14
C LEU A 454 -23.95 -31.16 -3.89
N LEU A 455 -25.17 -31.13 -3.35
CA LEU A 455 -26.33 -31.79 -3.97
C LEU A 455 -26.74 -31.11 -5.28
N GLN A 456 -26.62 -29.79 -5.39
CA GLN A 456 -26.90 -29.05 -6.63
C GLN A 456 -25.90 -29.31 -7.76
N GLN A 457 -24.77 -29.96 -7.47
CA GLN A 457 -23.73 -30.30 -8.44
C GLN A 457 -23.82 -31.74 -8.95
N ARG A 458 -24.62 -32.59 -8.31
CA ARG A 458 -24.96 -33.94 -8.79
C ARG A 458 -26.19 -33.87 -9.67
#